data_AF-A0A8C0W7P4-F1
#
_entry.id   AF-A0A8C0W7P4-F1
#
_cell.length_a   1.000
_cell.length_b   1.000
_cell.length_c   1.000
_cell.angle_alpha   90.00
_cell.angle_beta   90.00
_cell.angle_gamma   90.00
#
_symmetry.space_group_name_H-M   'P 1'
#
loop_
_entity.id
_entity.type
_entity.pdbx_description
1 polymer ?
#
loop_
_entity_poly.entity_id
_entity_poly.type
_entity_poly.pdbx_seq_one_letter_code
_entity_poly.pdbx_strand_id
1 'polypeptide(L)'
;CSGSGAGRGAQPQPGLRSPRPSLTQPVWGALRARGAPSARGAGPRTPAQERGRARRSAGHGAGPGADPGAPCAGPATAAPAARPAPAPAAPRPRSPAEAEGRGPEGLLRRSGSGYEGSTSWKAALEDTTTRLLLGAIAVLLFAILVVMSILASKGCIKCEAPCPEDWLLYGRKCYFFSEEPRDWNTGRQYCHTHEAALAVIQSQKELEFMFKFTRREPWIGLRRVGDEFHWVNGDPFDPDTFSISGPGECVFVEPTRLVSTECLMTRPWVCSKMAYT
;
A
#
# COMPACT_ATOMS: atom_id res chain seq x y z
N CYS A 1 27.41 64.65 61.30
CA CYS A 1 28.65 64.12 61.91
C CYS A 1 29.30 63.15 60.95
N SER A 2 30.55 63.46 60.54
CA SER A 2 31.66 62.59 60.09
C SER A 2 31.39 61.47 59.08
N GLY A 3 32.12 61.26 57.98
CA GLY A 3 33.38 61.82 57.46
C GLY A 3 33.51 61.44 55.97
N SER A 4 34.22 62.23 55.16
CA SER A 4 35.59 61.96 54.63
C SER A 4 35.70 60.71 53.73
N GLY A 5 36.20 60.76 52.49
CA GLY A 5 36.83 61.85 51.76
C GLY A 5 37.30 61.44 50.36
N ALA A 6 37.97 62.40 49.70
CA ALA A 6 38.95 62.33 48.59
C ALA A 6 38.62 61.50 47.33
N GLY A 7 38.79 61.96 46.09
CA GLY A 7 39.59 63.08 45.59
C GLY A 7 40.59 62.60 44.52
N ARG A 8 40.21 62.81 43.25
CA ARG A 8 41.01 63.15 42.04
C ARG A 8 42.18 62.25 41.60
N GLY A 9 42.28 62.08 40.27
CA GLY A 9 43.58 61.88 39.60
C GLY A 9 43.51 61.13 38.28
N ALA A 10 43.50 61.87 37.17
CA ALA A 10 43.57 61.37 35.80
C ALA A 10 45.01 61.00 35.40
N GLN A 11 45.18 60.01 34.50
CA GLN A 11 45.88 60.14 33.19
C GLN A 11 45.92 58.81 32.40
N PRO A 12 46.14 58.88 31.06
CA PRO A 12 45.71 57.89 30.05
C PRO A 12 46.82 56.94 29.60
N GLN A 13 46.47 55.87 28.88
CA GLN A 13 47.39 55.03 28.09
C GLN A 13 46.66 54.44 26.84
N PRO A 14 47.43 53.98 25.83
CA PRO A 14 47.23 54.35 24.42
C PRO A 14 46.55 53.28 23.55
N GLY A 15 46.17 53.72 22.35
CA GLY A 15 45.52 52.91 21.32
C GLY A 15 46.32 51.71 20.84
N LEU A 16 45.62 50.59 20.67
CA LEU A 16 46.05 49.48 19.84
C LEU A 16 45.27 49.48 18.53
N ARG A 17 46.06 49.46 17.45
CA ARG A 17 45.63 49.43 16.06
C ARG A 17 44.97 48.09 15.71
N SER A 18 43.92 48.19 14.91
CA SER A 18 43.25 47.09 14.21
C SER A 18 44.22 46.29 13.33
N PRO A 19 44.13 44.95 13.30
CA PRO A 19 44.80 44.16 12.28
C PRO A 19 44.00 44.14 10.97
N ARG A 20 44.71 44.34 9.86
CA ARG A 20 44.24 44.17 8.49
C ARG A 20 43.99 42.68 8.20
N PRO A 21 42.97 42.30 7.40
CA PRO A 21 42.82 40.94 6.91
C PRO A 21 43.77 40.68 5.73
N SER A 22 44.60 39.65 5.88
CA SER A 22 45.43 39.06 4.84
C SER A 22 44.58 38.14 3.95
N LEU A 23 44.21 38.62 2.76
CA LEU A 23 43.72 37.78 1.67
C LEU A 23 44.88 36.94 1.11
N THR A 24 44.79 35.63 1.28
CA THR A 24 45.50 34.66 0.44
C THR A 24 44.45 33.86 -0.31
N GLN A 25 44.43 34.01 -1.64
CA GLN A 25 43.62 33.20 -2.55
C GLN A 25 44.40 31.95 -2.94
N PRO A 26 43.77 30.77 -3.08
CA PRO A 26 44.34 29.66 -3.82
C PRO A 26 44.14 29.86 -5.33
N VAL A 27 45.24 29.71 -6.06
CA VAL A 27 45.36 29.73 -7.52
C VAL A 27 44.61 28.55 -8.13
N TRP A 28 43.54 28.80 -8.89
CA TRP A 28 42.98 27.84 -9.84
C TRP A 28 43.48 28.17 -11.25
N GLY A 29 44.18 27.21 -11.84
CA GLY A 29 44.75 27.30 -13.17
C GLY A 29 43.69 27.48 -14.25
N ALA A 30 44.00 28.36 -15.19
CA ALA A 30 43.24 28.58 -16.41
C ALA A 30 43.53 27.47 -17.43
N LEU A 31 42.47 26.82 -17.93
CA LEU A 31 42.49 26.20 -19.26
C LEU A 31 41.34 26.78 -20.09
N ARG A 32 41.68 27.31 -21.26
CA ARG A 32 40.79 27.92 -22.25
C ARG A 32 40.23 26.86 -23.19
N ALA A 33 38.94 26.95 -23.52
CA ALA A 33 38.37 26.56 -24.82
C ALA A 33 37.04 27.33 -24.98
N ARG A 34 37.04 28.48 -25.66
CA ARG A 34 36.66 28.69 -27.08
C ARG A 34 35.33 28.04 -27.50
N GLY A 35 34.34 28.90 -27.79
CA GLY A 35 33.52 28.78 -29.01
C GLY A 35 32.02 28.52 -28.81
N ALA A 36 31.24 29.60 -28.68
CA ALA A 36 29.83 29.63 -29.07
C ALA A 36 29.70 29.90 -30.59
N PRO A 37 28.54 29.60 -31.20
CA PRO A 37 27.69 30.68 -31.72
C PRO A 37 26.21 30.45 -31.35
N SER A 38 25.52 31.38 -30.71
CA SER A 38 24.82 32.55 -31.29
C SER A 38 23.74 32.20 -32.33
N ALA A 39 22.48 32.14 -31.86
CA ALA A 39 21.30 32.37 -32.69
C ALA A 39 20.35 33.33 -31.97
N ARG A 40 20.20 34.50 -32.58
CA ARG A 40 19.13 35.50 -32.44
C ARG A 40 17.78 34.80 -32.74
N GLY A 41 16.61 35.14 -32.21
CA GLY A 41 16.09 36.26 -31.42
C GLY A 41 14.56 36.22 -31.57
N ALA A 42 13.81 36.71 -30.57
CA ALA A 42 12.49 37.33 -30.68
C ALA A 42 11.88 37.48 -29.27
N GLY A 43 11.79 38.72 -28.80
CA GLY A 43 10.88 39.11 -27.72
C GLY A 43 9.45 39.36 -28.25
N PRO A 44 8.58 40.03 -27.47
CA PRO A 44 7.52 39.37 -26.74
C PRO A 44 6.12 39.69 -27.29
N ARG A 45 5.12 38.88 -26.94
CA ARG A 45 3.70 39.24 -27.07
C ARG A 45 2.95 38.93 -25.78
N THR A 46 2.70 39.96 -25.00
CA THR A 46 1.57 40.03 -24.05
C THR A 46 0.34 40.58 -24.79
N PRO A 47 -0.85 40.13 -24.40
CA PRO A 47 -1.93 41.06 -24.06
C PRO A 47 -2.48 40.70 -22.66
N ALA A 48 -2.51 41.67 -21.75
CA ALA A 48 -3.69 42.47 -21.44
C ALA A 48 -4.79 41.69 -20.68
N GLN A 49 -4.69 41.75 -19.35
CA GLN A 49 -5.73 42.22 -18.42
C GLN A 49 -7.20 42.16 -18.89
N GLU A 50 -8.00 41.34 -18.22
CA GLU A 50 -9.42 41.63 -18.03
C GLU A 50 -9.77 41.63 -16.54
N ARG A 51 -10.21 42.79 -16.07
CA ARG A 51 -10.74 43.03 -14.73
C ARG A 51 -12.23 42.65 -14.75
N GLY A 52 -12.61 41.60 -14.02
CA GLY A 52 -14.00 41.33 -13.63
C GLY A 52 -14.22 41.67 -12.17
N ARG A 53 -14.95 42.75 -11.90
CA ARG A 53 -15.32 43.25 -10.56
C ARG A 53 -16.73 42.80 -10.18
N ALA A 54 -16.94 42.64 -8.87
CA ALA A 54 -18.21 42.57 -8.11
C ALA A 54 -18.90 41.19 -8.10
N ARG A 55 -19.33 40.66 -6.95
CA ARG A 55 -20.17 41.32 -5.92
C ARG A 55 -19.81 40.94 -4.49
N ARG A 56 -19.88 41.96 -3.63
CA ARG A 56 -20.11 41.85 -2.19
C ARG A 56 -21.59 41.51 -1.97
N SER A 57 -21.87 40.64 -1.01
CA SER A 57 -23.10 40.71 -0.21
C SER A 57 -22.72 40.38 1.22
N ALA A 58 -22.84 41.39 2.09
CA ALA A 58 -22.79 41.28 3.53
C ALA A 58 -24.22 41.35 4.09
N GLY A 59 -24.46 40.67 5.20
CA GLY A 59 -25.67 40.74 6.04
C GLY A 59 -25.65 39.55 7.00
N HIS A 60 -25.03 39.64 8.18
CA HIS A 60 -25.53 40.17 9.47
C HIS A 60 -26.84 39.52 9.95
N GLY A 61 -26.77 38.87 11.13
CA GLY A 61 -27.92 38.50 11.95
C GLY A 61 -27.60 37.42 12.99
N ALA A 62 -27.60 37.81 14.28
CA ALA A 62 -27.22 37.03 15.46
C ALA A 62 -28.31 36.04 15.96
N GLY A 63 -27.94 35.13 16.88
CA GLY A 63 -28.71 34.00 17.45
C GLY A 63 -29.90 34.37 18.39
N PRO A 64 -30.32 33.54 19.39
CA PRO A 64 -29.61 32.42 20.06
C PRO A 64 -30.42 31.12 20.32
N GLY A 65 -29.72 30.08 20.79
CA GLY A 65 -30.15 29.19 21.90
C GLY A 65 -31.16 28.06 21.65
N ALA A 66 -30.68 26.81 21.66
CA ALA A 66 -31.35 25.66 22.30
C ALA A 66 -30.37 24.46 22.39
N ASP A 67 -30.03 24.08 23.62
CA ASP A 67 -29.52 22.77 24.05
C ASP A 67 -30.47 22.37 25.20
N PRO A 68 -30.89 21.11 25.35
CA PRO A 68 -30.01 20.14 25.99
C PRO A 68 -30.13 18.68 25.50
N GLY A 69 -29.00 17.98 25.45
CA GLY A 69 -28.82 16.69 26.16
C GLY A 69 -29.26 15.39 25.46
N ALA A 70 -28.29 14.63 24.95
CA ALA A 70 -28.21 13.16 25.10
C ALA A 70 -26.80 12.65 24.67
N PRO A 71 -26.19 11.69 25.39
CA PRO A 71 -24.84 11.21 25.12
C PRO A 71 -24.83 10.02 24.14
N CYS A 72 -23.94 10.06 23.14
CA CYS A 72 -23.61 8.87 22.36
C CYS A 72 -22.43 8.13 23.02
N ALA A 73 -22.67 6.86 23.30
CA ALA A 73 -21.81 5.94 24.04
C ALA A 73 -20.45 5.70 23.35
N GLY A 74 -19.40 5.67 24.17
CA GLY A 74 -18.06 5.21 23.76
C GLY A 74 -17.98 3.69 23.62
N PRO A 75 -16.97 3.17 22.90
CA PRO A 75 -16.72 1.74 22.82
C PRO A 75 -16.14 1.20 24.14
N ALA A 76 -16.72 0.08 24.58
CA ALA A 76 -16.43 -0.60 25.84
C ALA A 76 -15.01 -1.17 25.91
N THR A 77 -14.42 -1.01 27.09
CA THR A 77 -13.22 -1.71 27.57
C THR A 77 -13.42 -3.22 27.63
N ALA A 78 -12.44 -3.97 27.12
CA ALA A 78 -12.38 -5.42 27.18
C ALA A 78 -12.14 -5.94 28.62
N ALA A 79 -12.92 -6.96 29.02
CA ALA A 79 -12.73 -7.77 30.22
C ALA A 79 -12.14 -9.15 29.84
N PRO A 80 -11.52 -9.90 30.79
CA PRO A 80 -10.58 -10.97 30.46
C PRO A 80 -11.24 -12.33 30.15
N ALA A 81 -10.48 -13.14 29.43
CA ALA A 81 -10.84 -14.45 28.91
C ALA A 81 -11.19 -15.49 30.00
N ALA A 82 -12.35 -16.14 29.84
CA ALA A 82 -12.73 -17.35 30.56
C ALA A 82 -12.28 -18.60 29.78
N ARG A 83 -11.75 -19.60 30.52
CA ARG A 83 -11.26 -20.90 30.04
C ARG A 83 -12.34 -21.75 29.35
N PRO A 84 -12.00 -22.60 28.37
CA PRO A 84 -12.93 -23.60 27.83
C PRO A 84 -13.03 -24.85 28.72
N ALA A 85 -14.25 -25.40 28.79
CA ALA A 85 -14.63 -26.64 29.48
C ALA A 85 -14.36 -27.90 28.61
N PRO A 86 -14.23 -29.11 29.20
CA PRO A 86 -13.92 -30.34 28.45
C PRO A 86 -15.14 -30.99 27.79
N ALA A 87 -14.88 -31.68 26.67
CA ALA A 87 -15.86 -32.41 25.86
C ALA A 87 -16.35 -33.73 26.52
N PRO A 88 -17.56 -34.22 26.19
CA PRO A 88 -18.10 -35.46 26.75
C PRO A 88 -17.57 -36.73 26.06
N ALA A 89 -17.50 -37.81 26.85
CA ALA A 89 -17.01 -39.13 26.49
C ALA A 89 -17.97 -39.95 25.61
N ALA A 90 -17.41 -40.75 24.71
CA ALA A 90 -18.11 -41.72 23.88
C ALA A 90 -18.53 -42.99 24.67
N PRO A 91 -19.64 -43.67 24.31
CA PRO A 91 -20.05 -44.90 24.97
C PRO A 91 -19.36 -46.15 24.37
N ARG A 92 -19.05 -47.11 25.24
CA ARG A 92 -18.48 -48.44 24.91
C ARG A 92 -19.55 -49.39 24.35
N PRO A 93 -19.19 -50.36 23.48
CA PRO A 93 -20.11 -51.42 23.09
C PRO A 93 -20.17 -52.53 24.15
N ARG A 94 -21.38 -53.02 24.42
CA ARG A 94 -21.63 -54.28 25.13
C ARG A 94 -21.88 -55.38 24.10
N SER A 95 -21.20 -56.52 24.26
CA SER A 95 -21.63 -57.81 23.69
C SER A 95 -22.94 -58.26 24.30
N PRO A 96 -23.68 -59.13 23.60
CA PRO A 96 -24.18 -60.32 24.28
C PRO A 96 -23.98 -61.60 23.45
N ALA A 97 -23.65 -62.66 24.19
CA ALA A 97 -23.80 -64.06 23.81
C ALA A 97 -25.26 -64.52 23.99
N GLU A 98 -25.63 -65.60 23.28
CA GLU A 98 -26.61 -66.67 23.63
C GLU A 98 -28.07 -66.26 23.93
N ALA A 99 -29.13 -67.01 23.61
CA ALA A 99 -29.37 -68.32 23.01
C ALA A 99 -30.89 -68.42 22.70
N GLU A 100 -31.28 -69.44 21.93
CA GLU A 100 -32.58 -70.17 21.92
C GLU A 100 -33.87 -69.36 21.66
N GLY A 101 -34.81 -69.71 20.78
CA GLY A 101 -35.22 -70.94 20.11
C GLY A 101 -36.73 -70.80 19.85
N ARG A 102 -37.31 -71.72 19.06
CA ARG A 102 -38.78 -71.96 18.83
C ARG A 102 -39.37 -71.43 17.51
N GLY A 103 -39.51 -72.34 16.53
CA GLY A 103 -40.64 -72.33 15.58
C GLY A 103 -41.86 -73.04 16.20
N PRO A 104 -42.92 -73.44 15.44
CA PRO A 104 -43.13 -73.36 13.99
C PRO A 104 -44.55 -72.84 13.59
N GLU A 105 -44.92 -73.01 12.30
CA GLU A 105 -46.27 -72.93 11.69
C GLU A 105 -46.88 -71.51 11.62
N GLY A 106 -47.19 -70.87 10.49
CA GLY A 106 -47.69 -71.36 9.21
C GLY A 106 -49.06 -70.70 8.96
N LEU A 107 -49.16 -69.64 8.14
CA LEU A 107 -50.42 -69.31 7.44
C LEU A 107 -50.27 -68.21 6.35
N LEU A 108 -50.37 -68.68 5.10
CA LEU A 108 -51.08 -68.12 3.94
C LEU A 108 -50.80 -66.69 3.38
N ARG A 109 -50.37 -66.76 2.11
CA ARG A 109 -50.85 -66.02 0.91
C ARG A 109 -50.22 -64.66 0.55
N ARG A 110 -49.35 -64.77 -0.46
CA ARG A 110 -49.49 -64.22 -1.84
C ARG A 110 -49.81 -62.72 -1.94
N SER A 111 -48.81 -61.93 -2.35
CA SER A 111 -48.82 -61.39 -3.72
C SER A 111 -47.41 -61.06 -4.17
N GLY A 112 -47.06 -61.55 -5.35
CA GLY A 112 -45.71 -61.55 -5.88
C GLY A 112 -45.25 -60.21 -6.42
N SER A 113 -43.94 -60.00 -6.34
CA SER A 113 -43.17 -59.53 -7.48
C SER A 113 -42.02 -60.51 -7.64
N GLY A 114 -42.29 -61.56 -8.44
CA GLY A 114 -41.26 -62.47 -8.89
C GLY A 114 -40.31 -61.70 -9.78
N TYR A 115 -39.13 -61.38 -9.27
CA TYR A 115 -37.94 -61.23 -10.11
C TYR A 115 -37.46 -62.64 -10.50
N GLU A 116 -38.34 -63.45 -11.08
CA GLU A 116 -37.92 -64.72 -11.63
C GLU A 116 -37.13 -64.44 -12.90
N GLY A 117 -35.81 -64.55 -12.74
CA GLY A 117 -34.97 -65.32 -13.63
C GLY A 117 -35.23 -65.14 -15.11
N SER A 118 -34.42 -64.31 -15.74
CA SER A 118 -33.90 -64.64 -17.06
C SER A 118 -32.49 -64.08 -17.16
N THR A 119 -31.52 -64.99 -17.15
CA THR A 119 -30.16 -64.76 -17.62
C THR A 119 -30.21 -64.21 -19.04
N SER A 120 -30.37 -62.90 -19.21
CA SER A 120 -30.43 -62.27 -20.54
C SER A 120 -29.71 -60.92 -20.60
N TRP A 121 -28.78 -60.67 -19.68
CA TRP A 121 -27.75 -59.65 -19.93
C TRP A 121 -26.80 -60.06 -21.07
N LYS A 122 -26.71 -61.37 -21.38
CA LYS A 122 -25.98 -61.87 -22.56
C LYS A 122 -26.70 -61.64 -23.89
N ALA A 123 -28.03 -61.47 -23.91
CA ALA A 123 -28.78 -61.17 -25.15
C ALA A 123 -29.05 -59.67 -25.36
N ALA A 124 -28.73 -58.82 -24.39
CA ALA A 124 -28.66 -57.37 -24.59
C ALA A 124 -27.29 -56.93 -25.15
N LEU A 125 -26.33 -57.86 -25.31
CA LEU A 125 -24.97 -57.58 -25.79
C LEU A 125 -24.81 -57.75 -27.32
N GLU A 126 -25.91 -58.01 -28.03
CA GLU A 126 -25.96 -58.16 -29.48
C GLU A 126 -26.98 -57.22 -30.13
N ASP A 127 -27.25 -56.06 -29.52
CA ASP A 127 -27.81 -54.97 -30.29
C ASP A 127 -26.65 -54.14 -30.83
N THR A 128 -26.44 -54.20 -32.14
CA THR A 128 -25.47 -53.36 -32.86
C THR A 128 -25.60 -51.89 -32.44
N THR A 129 -26.82 -51.45 -32.09
CA THR A 129 -27.10 -50.13 -31.53
C THR A 129 -26.37 -49.87 -30.21
N THR A 130 -26.26 -50.84 -29.30
CA THR A 130 -25.55 -50.68 -28.02
C THR A 130 -24.05 -50.54 -28.24
N ARG A 131 -23.47 -51.30 -29.18
CA ARG A 131 -22.04 -51.16 -29.56
C ARG A 131 -21.76 -49.81 -30.24
N LEU A 132 -22.67 -49.35 -31.09
CA LEU A 132 -22.58 -48.03 -31.72
C LEU A 132 -22.72 -46.89 -30.71
N LEU A 133 -23.62 -47.02 -29.73
CA LEU A 133 -23.79 -46.04 -28.65
C LEU A 133 -22.58 -45.98 -27.72
N LEU A 134 -22.04 -47.13 -27.29
CA LEU A 134 -20.82 -47.16 -26.48
C LEU A 134 -19.61 -46.61 -27.24
N GLY A 135 -19.50 -46.92 -28.54
CA GLY A 135 -18.48 -46.34 -29.41
C GLY A 135 -18.62 -44.82 -29.56
N ALA A 136 -19.84 -44.33 -29.78
CA ALA A 136 -20.11 -42.89 -29.88
C ALA A 136 -19.82 -42.16 -28.56
N ILE A 137 -20.20 -42.74 -27.41
CA ILE A 137 -19.88 -42.20 -26.09
C ILE A 137 -18.36 -42.20 -25.88
N ALA A 138 -17.65 -43.27 -26.22
CA ALA A 138 -16.19 -43.34 -26.09
C ALA A 138 -15.48 -42.28 -26.95
N VAL A 139 -15.93 -42.09 -28.20
CA VAL A 139 -15.41 -41.05 -29.10
C VAL A 139 -15.72 -39.65 -28.55
N LEU A 140 -16.93 -39.42 -28.03
CA LEU A 140 -17.31 -38.15 -27.44
C LEU A 140 -16.48 -37.84 -26.19
N LEU A 141 -16.30 -38.82 -25.29
CA LEU A 141 -15.47 -38.68 -24.09
C LEU A 141 -14.01 -38.43 -24.46
N PHE A 142 -13.47 -39.16 -25.43
CA PHE A 142 -12.10 -38.94 -25.92
C PHE A 142 -11.95 -37.54 -26.54
N ALA A 143 -12.90 -37.10 -27.36
CA ALA A 143 -12.92 -35.76 -27.93
C ALA A 143 -12.99 -34.69 -26.83
N ILE A 144 -13.83 -34.88 -25.80
CA ILE A 144 -13.91 -33.98 -24.64
C ILE A 144 -12.58 -33.95 -23.90
N LEU A 145 -11.94 -35.09 -23.62
CA LEU A 145 -10.65 -35.15 -22.95
C LEU A 145 -9.55 -34.44 -23.75
N VAL A 146 -9.54 -34.62 -25.07
CA VAL A 146 -8.61 -33.94 -25.97
C VAL A 146 -8.87 -32.44 -25.97
N VAL A 147 -10.13 -31.99 -26.09
CA VAL A 147 -10.50 -30.57 -26.04
C VAL A 147 -10.15 -29.98 -24.68
N MET A 148 -10.45 -30.65 -23.57
CA MET A 148 -10.08 -30.19 -22.22
C MET A 148 -8.57 -30.15 -22.03
N SER A 149 -7.81 -31.08 -22.60
CA SER A 149 -6.35 -31.06 -22.61
C SER A 149 -5.80 -29.91 -23.47
N ILE A 150 -6.44 -29.61 -24.60
CA ILE A 150 -6.09 -28.48 -25.48
C ILE A 150 -6.43 -27.14 -24.79
N LEU A 151 -7.55 -27.06 -24.08
CA LEU A 151 -7.97 -25.89 -23.31
C LEU A 151 -7.07 -25.69 -22.08
N ALA A 152 -6.68 -26.78 -21.40
CA ALA A 152 -5.74 -26.74 -20.29
C ALA A 152 -4.31 -26.39 -20.73
N SER A 153 -3.86 -26.88 -21.90
CA SER A 153 -2.53 -26.55 -22.46
C SER A 153 -2.46 -25.15 -23.08
N LYS A 154 -3.58 -24.59 -23.54
CA LYS A 154 -3.69 -23.15 -23.87
C LYS A 154 -3.85 -22.26 -22.64
N GLY A 155 -4.08 -22.85 -21.47
CA GLY A 155 -4.22 -22.18 -20.19
C GLY A 155 -2.90 -22.07 -19.44
N CYS A 156 -1.89 -21.44 -20.04
CA CYS A 156 -0.80 -20.74 -19.36
C CYS A 156 -0.05 -19.93 -20.42
N ILE A 157 -0.69 -18.88 -20.95
CA ILE A 157 0.11 -17.71 -21.30
C ILE A 157 0.75 -17.33 -19.96
N LYS A 158 2.08 -17.41 -19.86
CA LYS A 158 2.80 -16.91 -18.69
C LYS A 158 2.40 -15.44 -18.59
N CYS A 159 1.42 -15.13 -17.74
CA CYS A 159 1.10 -13.77 -17.41
C CYS A 159 2.32 -13.31 -16.62
N GLU A 160 3.27 -12.67 -17.29
CA GLU A 160 4.32 -11.92 -16.63
C GLU A 160 3.60 -11.05 -15.60
N ALA A 161 3.85 -11.29 -14.32
CA ALA A 161 3.23 -10.48 -13.30
C ALA A 161 3.71 -9.04 -13.53
N PRO A 162 2.83 -8.03 -13.55
CA PRO A 162 3.20 -6.65 -13.89
C PRO A 162 4.15 -6.02 -12.87
N CYS A 163 4.42 -6.69 -11.76
CA CYS A 163 5.34 -6.28 -10.71
C CYS A 163 6.27 -7.43 -10.30
N PRO A 164 7.46 -7.12 -9.77
CA PRO A 164 8.30 -8.12 -9.12
C PRO A 164 7.55 -8.84 -7.99
N GLU A 165 8.04 -10.02 -7.63
CA GLU A 165 7.56 -10.75 -6.46
C GLU A 165 7.68 -9.88 -5.19
N ASP A 166 6.69 -9.95 -4.31
CA ASP A 166 6.56 -9.14 -3.09
C ASP A 166 6.32 -7.62 -3.30
N TRP A 167 5.99 -7.20 -4.52
CA TRP A 167 5.57 -5.82 -4.81
C TRP A 167 4.06 -5.75 -5.08
N LEU A 168 3.42 -4.75 -4.50
CA LEU A 168 2.00 -4.50 -4.72
C LEU A 168 1.78 -3.64 -5.96
N LEU A 169 0.94 -4.10 -6.88
CA LEU A 169 0.46 -3.28 -7.99
C LEU A 169 -0.65 -2.34 -7.53
N TYR A 170 -0.48 -1.04 -7.77
CA TYR A 170 -1.58 -0.07 -7.71
C TYR A 170 -1.49 0.91 -8.88
N GLY A 171 -2.55 0.95 -9.70
CA GLY A 171 -2.56 1.72 -10.94
C GLY A 171 -1.53 1.18 -11.94
N ARG A 172 -0.51 1.99 -12.25
CA ARG A 172 0.60 1.65 -13.17
C ARG A 172 1.96 1.58 -12.45
N LYS A 173 1.94 1.47 -11.13
CA LYS A 173 3.15 1.44 -10.30
C LYS A 173 3.15 0.20 -9.40
N CYS A 174 4.35 -0.31 -9.16
CA CYS A 174 4.63 -1.34 -8.19
C CYS A 174 5.17 -0.69 -6.92
N TYR A 175 4.74 -1.15 -5.76
CA TYR A 175 5.17 -0.63 -4.46
C TYR A 175 5.75 -1.73 -3.59
N PHE A 176 6.88 -1.44 -2.96
CA PHE A 176 7.49 -2.28 -1.94
C PHE A 176 7.43 -1.56 -0.61
N PHE A 177 6.95 -2.23 0.42
CA PHE A 177 6.83 -1.69 1.77
C PHE A 177 7.87 -2.38 2.66
N SER A 178 8.85 -1.64 3.15
CA SER A 178 9.81 -2.22 4.07
C SER A 178 9.17 -2.51 5.42
N GLU A 179 9.66 -3.54 6.11
CA GLU A 179 9.25 -3.84 7.48
C GLU A 179 10.17 -3.17 8.51
N GLU A 180 11.44 -3.04 8.15
CA GLU A 180 12.50 -2.55 9.02
C GLU A 180 12.56 -1.01 9.04
N PRO A 181 12.67 -0.38 10.23
CA PRO A 181 12.86 1.06 10.32
C PRO A 181 14.34 1.47 10.13
N ARG A 182 14.56 2.47 9.27
CA ARG A 182 15.85 3.12 9.00
C ARG A 182 15.69 4.61 8.70
N ASP A 183 16.81 5.32 8.63
CA ASP A 183 16.82 6.72 8.19
C ASP A 183 16.42 6.83 6.71
N TRP A 184 16.01 8.03 6.31
CA TRP A 184 15.48 8.29 4.97
C TRP A 184 16.50 8.00 3.86
N ASN A 185 17.79 8.28 4.10
CA ASN A 185 18.84 8.05 3.10
C ASN A 185 19.08 6.55 2.88
N THR A 186 19.06 5.76 3.95
CA THR A 186 19.13 4.30 3.86
C THR A 186 17.97 3.72 3.05
N GLY A 187 16.74 4.18 3.31
CA GLY A 187 15.56 3.78 2.52
C GLY A 187 15.68 4.16 1.05
N ARG A 188 16.18 5.37 0.76
CA ARG A 188 16.48 5.83 -0.60
C ARG A 188 17.49 4.94 -1.32
N GLN A 189 18.59 4.61 -0.63
CA GLN A 189 19.62 3.75 -1.19
C GLN A 189 19.08 2.36 -1.48
N TYR A 190 18.28 1.79 -0.59
CA TYR A 190 17.63 0.50 -0.80
C TYR A 190 16.75 0.50 -2.04
N CYS A 191 15.90 1.52 -2.23
CA CYS A 191 15.07 1.59 -3.42
C CYS A 191 15.92 1.67 -4.69
N HIS A 192 17.00 2.46 -4.67
CA HIS A 192 17.90 2.60 -5.81
C HIS A 192 18.59 1.28 -6.18
N THR A 193 19.03 0.47 -5.21
CA THR A 193 19.63 -0.85 -5.49
C THR A 193 18.63 -1.85 -6.08
N HIS A 194 17.32 -1.58 -5.98
CA HIS A 194 16.24 -2.39 -6.55
C HIS A 194 15.61 -1.75 -7.80
N GLU A 195 16.34 -0.85 -8.46
CA GLU A 195 15.91 -0.13 -9.67
C GLU A 195 14.57 0.61 -9.46
N ALA A 196 14.41 1.18 -8.27
CA ALA A 196 13.23 1.92 -7.85
C ALA A 196 13.63 3.24 -7.19
N ALA A 197 12.64 4.07 -6.91
CA ALA A 197 12.80 5.26 -6.10
C ALA A 197 12.02 5.10 -4.79
N LEU A 198 12.33 5.92 -3.78
CA LEU A 198 11.35 6.12 -2.70
C LEU A 198 10.04 6.61 -3.32
N ALA A 199 8.92 6.16 -2.76
CA ALA A 199 7.63 6.29 -3.41
C ALA A 199 7.29 7.74 -3.77
N VAL A 200 7.07 7.99 -5.06
CA VAL A 200 6.67 9.29 -5.60
C VAL A 200 5.17 9.28 -5.85
N ILE A 201 4.44 10.17 -5.17
CA ILE A 201 2.98 10.27 -5.23
C ILE A 201 2.60 11.35 -6.24
N GLN A 202 1.90 10.98 -7.30
CA GLN A 202 1.56 11.89 -8.42
C GLN A 202 0.08 12.26 -8.48
N SER A 203 -0.76 11.69 -7.60
CA SER A 203 -2.19 11.98 -7.60
C SER A 203 -2.81 11.83 -6.21
N GLN A 204 -3.94 12.51 -6.00
CA GLN A 204 -4.70 12.39 -4.75
C GLN A 204 -5.17 10.95 -4.48
N LYS A 205 -5.55 10.20 -5.53
CA LYS A 205 -5.94 8.79 -5.40
C LYS A 205 -4.79 7.91 -4.90
N GLU A 206 -3.58 8.19 -5.37
CA GLU A 206 -2.37 7.49 -4.93
C GLU A 206 -2.04 7.84 -3.48
N LEU A 207 -2.23 9.09 -3.05
CA LEU A 207 -2.09 9.48 -1.65
C LEU A 207 -3.12 8.78 -0.74
N GLU A 208 -4.38 8.73 -1.15
CA GLU A 208 -5.43 8.01 -0.43
C GLU A 208 -5.15 6.50 -0.32
N PHE A 209 -4.56 5.92 -1.37
CA PHE A 209 -4.08 4.54 -1.32
C PHE A 209 -2.99 4.37 -0.26
N MET A 210 -2.02 5.30 -0.20
CA MET A 210 -0.98 5.27 0.84
C MET A 210 -1.60 5.33 2.23
N PHE A 211 -2.50 6.27 2.51
CA PHE A 211 -3.18 6.38 3.81
C PHE A 211 -3.89 5.10 4.25
N LYS A 212 -4.49 4.36 3.32
CA LYS A 212 -5.19 3.09 3.62
C LYS A 212 -4.23 1.92 3.83
N PHE A 213 -3.11 1.91 3.10
CA PHE A 213 -2.21 0.75 3.06
C PHE A 213 -1.03 0.87 4.05
N THR A 214 -0.59 2.08 4.37
CA THR A 214 0.53 2.32 5.27
C THR A 214 0.06 2.44 6.72
N ARG A 215 0.48 1.49 7.58
CA ARG A 215 0.18 1.51 9.02
C ARG A 215 1.34 1.95 9.91
N ARG A 216 2.57 1.94 9.39
CA ARG A 216 3.80 2.20 10.15
C ARG A 216 4.50 3.49 9.77
N GLU A 217 3.73 4.43 9.23
CA GLU A 217 4.18 5.77 8.92
C GLU A 217 5.49 5.87 8.12
N PRO A 218 5.55 5.27 6.92
CA PRO A 218 6.79 5.09 6.21
C PRO A 218 7.26 6.37 5.52
N TRP A 219 8.58 6.43 5.28
CA TRP A 219 9.21 7.40 4.42
C TRP A 219 8.73 7.30 2.97
N ILE A 220 8.58 8.46 2.34
CA ILE A 220 8.30 8.60 0.91
C ILE A 220 9.36 9.46 0.22
N GLY A 221 9.32 9.47 -1.11
CA GLY A 221 10.31 10.11 -1.95
C GLY A 221 10.21 11.63 -2.02
N LEU A 222 9.81 12.30 -0.95
CA LEU A 222 9.64 13.75 -0.88
C LEU A 222 10.56 14.34 0.17
N ARG A 223 11.34 15.35 -0.23
CA ARG A 223 12.30 16.01 0.65
C ARG A 223 12.37 17.51 0.39
N ARG A 224 12.52 18.29 1.46
CA ARG A 224 12.79 19.73 1.41
C ARG A 224 14.27 19.98 1.14
N VAL A 225 14.56 20.88 0.21
CA VAL A 225 15.90 21.41 -0.06
C VAL A 225 15.80 22.93 -0.06
N GLY A 226 16.43 23.58 0.91
CA GLY A 226 16.14 24.98 1.22
C GLY A 226 14.71 25.11 1.76
N ASP A 227 13.89 25.94 1.11
CA ASP A 227 12.50 26.16 1.51
C ASP A 227 11.48 25.32 0.70
N GLU A 228 11.93 24.64 -0.36
CA GLU A 228 11.06 23.97 -1.34
C GLU A 228 11.11 22.45 -1.24
N PHE A 229 9.96 21.80 -1.44
CA PHE A 229 9.85 20.35 -1.50
C PHE A 229 10.07 19.82 -2.91
N HIS A 230 10.77 18.69 -3.00
CA HIS A 230 11.16 18.06 -4.25
C HIS A 230 10.94 16.55 -4.19
N TRP A 231 10.36 16.00 -5.24
CA TRP A 231 10.31 14.56 -5.42
C TRP A 231 11.67 14.01 -5.85
N VAL A 232 12.04 12.83 -5.36
CA VAL A 232 13.33 12.18 -5.65
C VAL A 232 13.54 11.83 -7.13
N ASN A 233 12.46 11.77 -7.92
CA ASN A 233 12.52 11.55 -9.36
C ASN A 233 12.62 12.85 -10.18
N GLY A 234 12.62 14.02 -9.52
CA GLY A 234 12.70 15.32 -10.17
C GLY A 234 11.36 15.90 -10.63
N ASP A 235 10.24 15.21 -10.39
CA ASP A 235 8.92 15.76 -10.68
C ASP A 235 8.62 16.99 -9.81
N PRO A 236 7.89 17.99 -10.34
CA PRO A 236 7.51 19.16 -9.56
C PRO A 236 6.60 18.76 -8.40
N PHE A 237 6.83 19.39 -7.24
CA PHE A 237 5.91 19.30 -6.12
C PHE A 237 4.82 20.37 -6.25
N ASP A 238 3.57 19.98 -6.05
CA ASP A 238 2.43 20.89 -6.03
C ASP A 238 1.88 21.07 -4.60
N PRO A 239 2.10 22.23 -3.96
CA PRO A 239 1.61 22.51 -2.61
C PRO A 239 0.08 22.58 -2.50
N ASP A 240 -0.63 22.87 -3.59
CA ASP A 240 -2.09 22.97 -3.58
C ASP A 240 -2.74 21.58 -3.53
N THR A 241 -2.08 20.60 -4.15
CA THR A 241 -2.51 19.19 -4.11
C THR A 241 -2.10 18.51 -2.81
N PHE A 242 -0.90 18.80 -2.28
CA PHE A 242 -0.33 18.09 -1.15
C PHE A 242 0.04 19.05 0.00
N SER A 243 -0.70 18.99 1.10
CA SER A 243 -0.34 19.73 2.32
C SER A 243 0.62 18.92 3.19
N ILE A 244 1.74 19.54 3.60
CA ILE A 244 2.76 18.92 4.45
C ILE A 244 2.82 19.68 5.77
N SER A 245 2.75 18.94 6.87
CA SER A 245 2.90 19.48 8.22
C SER A 245 4.34 19.34 8.72
N GLY A 246 4.76 20.21 9.63
CA GLY A 246 6.04 20.11 10.33
C GLY A 246 7.20 20.89 9.68
N PRO A 247 8.27 21.13 10.45
CA PRO A 247 9.41 21.93 10.01
C PRO A 247 10.56 21.10 9.40
N GLY A 248 10.40 19.78 9.29
CA GLY A 248 11.48 18.89 8.88
C GLY A 248 11.81 18.93 7.39
N GLU A 249 12.86 18.18 7.03
CA GLU A 249 13.30 18.03 5.65
C GLU A 249 12.67 16.82 4.96
N CYS A 250 12.66 15.67 5.61
CA CYS A 250 12.22 14.41 5.01
C CYS A 250 10.77 14.13 5.36
N VAL A 251 10.00 13.62 4.39
CA VAL A 251 8.55 13.45 4.53
C VAL A 251 8.16 11.98 4.66
N PHE A 252 7.25 11.71 5.59
CA PHE A 252 6.61 10.42 5.80
C PHE A 252 5.08 10.56 5.75
N VAL A 253 4.41 9.42 5.62
CA VAL A 253 2.94 9.33 5.48
C VAL A 253 2.32 8.95 6.82
N GLU A 254 1.55 9.84 7.46
CA GLU A 254 0.63 9.46 8.53
C GLU A 254 -0.71 8.98 7.94
N PRO A 255 -1.59 8.30 8.70
CA PRO A 255 -2.87 7.78 8.18
C PRO A 255 -3.80 8.82 7.53
N THR A 256 -3.59 10.12 7.78
CA THR A 256 -4.47 11.20 7.28
C THR A 256 -3.74 12.37 6.63
N ARG A 257 -2.40 12.43 6.72
CA ARG A 257 -1.62 13.60 6.27
C ARG A 257 -0.17 13.26 5.97
N LEU A 258 0.49 14.15 5.25
CA LEU A 258 1.94 14.12 5.07
C LEU A 258 2.62 14.96 6.14
N VAL A 259 3.68 14.42 6.74
CA VAL A 259 4.43 15.10 7.81
C VAL A 259 5.91 15.07 7.51
N SER A 260 6.58 16.18 7.79
CA SER A 260 8.03 16.32 7.66
C SER A 260 8.72 16.27 9.01
N THR A 261 9.85 15.57 9.08
CA THR A 261 10.72 15.50 10.25
C THR A 261 12.19 15.38 9.83
N GLU A 262 13.08 15.20 10.79
CA GLU A 262 14.52 15.05 10.54
C GLU A 262 14.79 13.75 9.78
N CYS A 263 15.64 13.82 8.75
CA CYS A 263 15.94 12.68 7.89
C CYS A 263 16.62 11.50 8.61
N LEU A 264 17.23 11.75 9.77
CA LEU A 264 17.91 10.75 10.59
C LEU A 264 16.93 9.92 11.44
N MET A 265 15.65 10.31 11.52
CA MET A 265 14.65 9.52 12.23
C MET A 265 14.47 8.16 11.58
N THR A 266 14.26 7.13 12.38
CA THR A 266 14.10 5.77 11.86
C THR A 266 12.63 5.44 11.60
N ARG A 267 12.28 5.13 10.36
CA ARG A 267 10.95 4.70 9.93
C ARG A 267 11.07 3.65 8.84
N PRO A 268 10.07 2.79 8.62
CA PRO A 268 9.99 2.02 7.40
C PRO A 268 9.96 2.94 6.18
N TRP A 269 10.13 2.40 4.98
CA TRP A 269 10.10 3.18 3.74
C TRP A 269 9.28 2.45 2.68
N VAL A 270 8.76 3.22 1.73
CA VAL A 270 8.08 2.66 0.56
C VAL A 270 8.90 2.96 -0.68
N CYS A 271 9.17 1.94 -1.49
CA CYS A 271 9.72 2.12 -2.82
C CYS A 271 8.59 2.10 -3.86
N SER A 272 8.75 2.83 -4.96
CA SER A 272 7.91 2.67 -6.14
C SER A 272 8.70 2.67 -7.44
N LYS A 273 8.20 1.91 -8.42
CA LYS A 273 8.65 1.91 -9.82
C LYS A 273 7.49 1.62 -10.76
N MET A 274 7.66 1.86 -12.06
CA MET A 274 6.62 1.53 -13.04
C MET A 274 6.41 0.02 -13.11
N ALA A 275 5.15 -0.37 -13.33
CA ALA A 275 4.84 -1.75 -13.68
C ALA A 275 5.44 -2.13 -15.03
N TYR A 276 5.77 -3.42 -15.19
CA TYR A 276 6.22 -3.96 -16.46
C TYR A 276 5.10 -3.80 -17.51
N THR A 277 5.50 -3.43 -18.72
CA THR A 277 4.62 -3.17 -19.87
C THR A 277 4.62 -4.34 -20.83
#